data_AF-A0A971CML2-F1
#
_entry.id   AF-A0A971CML2-F1
#
_cell.length_a   1.000
_cell.length_b   1.000
_cell.length_c   1.000
_cell.angle_alpha   90.00
_cell.angle_beta   90.00
_cell.angle_gamma   90.00
#
_symmetry.space_group_name_H-M   'P 1'
#
loop_
_entity.id
_entity.type
_entity.pdbx_description
1 polymer ?
#
loop_
_entity_poly.entity_id
_entity_poly.type
_entity_poly.pdbx_seq_one_letter_code
_entity_poly.pdbx_strand_id
1 'polypeptide(L)' 'FVDHASGGSVHRLPGEARQVTLTSVGPGLRWTMGDRFSMRLDYGFQLEDTGMALSQGDSRIHLGMILAY' A
#
# COMPACT_ATOMS: atom_id res chain seq x y z
N PHE A 1 -1.66 1.10 -10.31
CA PHE A 1 -2.68 0.60 -9.38
C PHE A 1 -3.12 1.76 -8.49
N VAL A 2 -4.35 1.70 -7.99
CA VAL A 2 -4.92 2.67 -7.06
C VAL A 2 -5.52 1.85 -5.94
N ASP A 3 -5.05 2.09 -4.72
CA ASP A 3 -5.54 1.40 -3.54
C ASP A 3 -6.21 2.44 -2.61
N HIS A 4 -7.39 2.09 -2.12
CA HIS A 4 -8.15 2.91 -1.19
C HIS A 4 -8.56 2.05 0.00
N ALA A 5 -8.16 2.45 1.19
CA ALA A 5 -8.44 1.76 2.42
C ALA A 5 -9.04 2.74 3.44
N SER A 6 -10.06 2.32 4.17
CA SER A 6 -10.58 3.07 5.31
C SER A 6 -10.62 2.17 6.53
N GLY A 7 -10.19 2.71 7.67
CA GLY A 7 -10.12 1.99 8.94
C GLY A 7 -10.55 2.89 10.08
N GLY A 8 -11.23 2.32 11.07
CA GLY A 8 -11.65 3.04 12.27
C GLY A 8 -11.75 2.10 13.46
N SER A 9 -11.50 2.63 14.66
CA SER A 9 -11.54 1.88 15.91
C SER A 9 -12.95 1.88 16.52
N VAL A 10 -13.42 0.72 17.00
CA VAL A 10 -14.71 0.59 17.71
C VAL A 10 -14.61 1.09 19.15
N HIS A 11 -13.50 0.81 19.83
CA HIS A 11 -13.15 1.38 21.14
C HIS A 11 -12.14 2.50 20.92
N ARG A 12 -12.59 3.75 21.04
CA ARG A 12 -11.77 4.94 20.76
C ARG A 12 -11.21 5.53 22.05
N LEU A 13 -9.97 5.98 21.99
CA LEU A 13 -9.40 6.85 23.03
C LEU A 13 -9.96 8.29 22.88
N PRO A 14 -10.05 9.08 23.96
CA PRO A 14 -10.50 10.46 23.87
C PRO A 14 -9.58 11.26 22.93
N GLY A 15 -10.13 11.77 21.82
CA GLY A 15 -9.39 12.54 20.82
C GLY A 15 -8.96 11.77 19.57
N GLU A 16 -9.24 10.47 19.47
CA GLU A 16 -8.92 9.65 18.29
C GLU A 16 -9.91 9.91 17.13
N ALA A 17 -9.38 10.05 15.91
CA ALA A 17 -10.20 10.27 14.71
C ALA A 17 -11.17 9.10 14.49
N ARG A 18 -12.45 9.43 14.21
CA ARG A 18 -13.53 8.43 14.05
C ARG A 18 -13.29 7.47 12.87
N GLN A 19 -12.59 7.93 11.86
CA GLN A 19 -12.33 7.21 10.63
C GLN A 19 -11.05 7.78 10.02
N VAL A 20 -10.13 6.90 9.66
CA VAL A 20 -8.89 7.23 8.96
C VAL A 20 -9.01 6.65 7.56
N THR A 21 -8.78 7.48 6.57
CA THR A 21 -8.82 7.08 5.17
C THR A 21 -7.41 7.18 4.62
N LEU A 22 -6.96 6.11 3.97
CA LEU A 22 -5.66 6.02 3.33
C LEU A 22 -5.90 5.74 1.85
N THR A 23 -5.44 6.66 1.01
CA THR A 23 -5.46 6.48 -0.44
C THR A 23 -4.03 6.45 -0.95
N SER A 24 -3.70 5.48 -1.81
CA SER A 24 -2.40 5.40 -2.46
C SER A 24 -2.56 5.12 -3.95
N VAL A 25 -1.60 5.61 -4.73
CA VAL A 25 -1.52 5.38 -6.18
C VAL A 25 -0.10 5.02 -6.55
N GLY A 26 0.06 4.17 -7.55
CA GLY A 26 1.38 3.68 -7.86
C GLY A 26 1.52 3.06 -9.24
N PRO A 27 2.63 3.28 -9.97
CA PRO A 27 2.97 2.41 -11.08
C PRO A 27 3.38 1.03 -10.57
N GLY A 28 2.91 -0.02 -11.27
CA GLY A 28 3.29 -1.40 -10.99
C GLY A 28 3.73 -2.09 -12.26
N LEU A 29 4.89 -2.74 -12.22
CA LEU A 29 5.43 -3.58 -13.27
C LEU A 29 5.27 -5.05 -12.87
N ARG A 30 4.68 -5.85 -13.75
CA ARG A 30 4.53 -7.30 -13.57
C ARG A 30 5.09 -7.98 -14.79
N TRP A 31 6.11 -8.80 -14.60
CA TRP A 31 6.74 -9.59 -15.65
C TRP A 31 6.59 -11.07 -15.32
N THR A 32 6.06 -11.84 -16.26
CA THR A 32 6.00 -13.31 -16.17
C THR A 32 6.75 -13.91 -17.34
N MET A 33 7.72 -14.78 -17.08
CA MET A 33 8.46 -15.53 -18.10
C MET A 33 8.17 -17.02 -17.95
N GLY A 34 7.21 -17.49 -18.76
CA GLY A 34 6.66 -18.84 -18.65
C GLY A 34 6.03 -19.11 -17.29
N ASP A 35 5.99 -20.38 -16.89
CA ASP A 35 5.40 -20.81 -15.62
C ASP A 35 6.42 -20.84 -14.47
N ARG A 36 7.67 -20.48 -14.75
CA ARG A 36 8.81 -20.67 -13.83
C ARG A 36 9.28 -19.40 -13.18
N PHE A 37 9.00 -18.24 -13.78
CA PHE A 37 9.52 -16.97 -13.29
C PHE A 37 8.44 -15.91 -13.32
N SER A 38 8.16 -15.31 -12.17
CA SER A 38 7.29 -14.15 -12.05
C SER A 38 7.98 -13.08 -11.20
N MET A 39 8.02 -11.86 -11.71
CA MET A 39 8.58 -10.71 -11.03
C MET A 39 7.51 -9.61 -10.95
N ARG A 40 7.43 -8.97 -9.79
CA ARG A 40 6.49 -7.92 -9.47
C ARG A 40 7.23 -6.78 -8.79
N LEU A 41 7.07 -5.59 -9.34
CA LEU A 41 7.71 -4.37 -8.87
C LEU A 41 6.63 -3.31 -8.76
N ASP A 42 6.13 -3.05 -7.56
CA ASP A 42 5.11 -2.05 -7.31
C ASP A 42 5.74 -0.86 -6.60
N TYR A 43 5.57 0.32 -7.16
CA TYR A 43 5.96 1.57 -6.51
C TYR A 43 4.67 2.30 -6.15
N GLY A 44 4.40 2.47 -4.86
CA GLY A 44 3.22 3.17 -4.36
C GLY A 44 3.59 4.51 -3.73
N PHE A 45 2.85 5.55 -4.07
CA PHE A 45 2.85 6.86 -3.43
C PHE A 45 1.58 7.01 -2.61
N GLN A 46 1.67 7.58 -1.41
CA GLN A 46 0.50 7.79 -0.56
C GLN A 46 -0.05 9.21 -0.81
N LEU A 47 -1.31 9.33 -1.22
CA LEU A 47 -1.91 10.62 -1.59
C LEU A 47 -2.62 11.33 -0.43
N GLU A 48 -3.26 10.57 0.46
CA GLU A 48 -4.11 11.15 1.52
C GLU A 48 -3.78 10.51 2.88
N ASP A 49 -3.39 11.36 3.83
CA ASP A 49 -3.17 11.05 5.23
C ASP A 49 -4.09 11.98 6.06
N THR A 50 -5.15 11.43 6.64
CA THR A 50 -6.09 12.17 7.51
C THR A 50 -5.52 12.53 8.89
N GLY A 51 -4.24 12.90 8.97
CA GLY A 51 -3.62 13.52 10.15
C GLY A 51 -3.22 12.54 11.26
N MET A 52 -3.22 11.25 10.99
CA MET A 52 -2.56 10.26 11.85
C MET A 52 -1.20 10.06 11.23
N ALA A 53 -0.19 10.77 11.76
CA ALA A 53 1.22 10.71 11.34
C ALA A 53 1.78 9.28 11.38
N LEU A 54 1.33 8.45 10.44
CA LEU A 54 2.00 7.27 9.97
C LEU A 54 3.12 7.85 9.14
N SER A 55 4.18 8.29 9.82
CA SER A 55 5.48 8.65 9.24
C SER A 55 6.05 7.42 8.54
N GLN A 56 5.42 7.05 7.44
CA GLN A 56 5.55 5.78 6.78
C GLN A 56 5.90 6.00 5.30
N GLY A 57 6.69 7.05 5.05
CA GLY A 57 7.34 7.33 3.77
C GLY A 57 6.35 7.71 2.68
N ASP A 58 6.53 8.89 2.10
CA ASP A 58 5.76 9.41 0.96
C ASP A 58 5.74 8.43 -0.25
N SER A 59 6.69 7.49 -0.28
CA SER A 59 6.78 6.42 -1.25
C SER A 59 7.15 5.07 -0.61
N ARG A 60 6.55 3.99 -1.14
CA ARG A 60 6.81 2.60 -0.79
C ARG A 60 7.12 1.79 -2.03
N ILE A 61 8.19 1.00 -1.99
CA ILE A 61 8.56 0.08 -3.06
C ILE A 61 8.36 -1.35 -2.57
N HIS A 62 7.53 -2.11 -3.27
CA HIS A 62 7.35 -3.54 -3.06
C HIS A 62 7.97 -4.32 -4.21
N LEU A 63 8.86 -5.24 -3.85
CA LEU A 63 9.57 -6.14 -4.76
C LEU A 63 9.14 -7.57 -4.44
N GLY A 64 8.60 -8.27 -5.42
CA GLY A 64 8.23 -9.67 -5.31
C GLY A 64 8.83 -10.48 -6.46
N MET A 65 9.43 -11.62 -6.15
CA MET A 65 9.96 -12.55 -7.15
C MET A 65 9.53 -13.96 -6.77
N ILE A 66 9.05 -14.71 -7.75
CA ILE A 66 8.65 -16.10 -7.63
C ILE A 66 9.44 -16.88 -8.67
N LEU A 67 10.16 -17.90 -8.20
CA LEU A 67 10.86 -18.87 -9.02
C LEU A 67 10.28 -20.26 -8.71
N ALA A 68 9.75 -20.94 -9.74
CA ALA A 68 9.27 -22.30 -9.66
C ALA A 68 10.17 -23.22 -10.49
N TYR A 69 10.57 -24.35 -9.91
CA TYR A 69 11.45 -25.35 -10.48
C TYR A 69 10.71 -26.68 -10.60
#